data_AF-A0A1J5BYL1-F1
#
_entry.id   AF-A0A1J5BYL1-F1
#
_cell.length_a   1.000
_cell.length_b   1.000
_cell.length_c   1.000
_cell.angle_alpha   90.00
_cell.angle_beta   90.00
_cell.angle_gamma   90.00
#
_symmetry.space_group_name_H-M   'P 1'
#
loop_
_entity.id
_entity.type
_entity.pdbx_description
1 polymer ?
#
loop_
_entity_poly.entity_id
_entity_poly.type
_entity_poly.pdbx_seq_one_letter_code
_entity_poly.pdbx_strand_id
1 'polypeptide(L)'
;MRRQTSIRVEDRFYKESGKVFDALGLSFGDAVNLFLAKVALEKRIPFEIGIPSDELIERIHNIENDEDVEIYNTAEELFKELGI
;
A
#
# COMPACT_ATOMS: atom_id res chain seq x y z
N MET A 1 24.32 10.15 -12.33
CA MET A 1 24.61 11.37 -11.53
C MET A 1 23.74 11.34 -10.29
N ARG A 2 24.30 11.52 -9.09
CA ARG A 2 23.50 11.60 -7.84
C ARG A 2 23.17 13.07 -7.56
N ARG A 3 21.96 13.36 -7.09
CA ARG A 3 21.52 14.70 -6.66
C ARG A 3 21.36 14.70 -5.15
N GLN A 4 21.94 15.69 -4.48
CA GLN A 4 21.70 15.92 -3.06
C GLN A 4 20.43 16.75 -2.90
N THR A 5 19.53 16.30 -2.03
CA THR A 5 18.28 16.99 -1.71
C THR A 5 18.14 17.06 -0.19
N SER A 6 17.79 18.24 0.33
CA SER A 6 17.41 18.41 1.74
C SER A 6 15.90 18.28 1.88
N ILE A 7 15.45 17.47 2.83
CA ILE A 7 14.04 17.22 3.09
C ILE A 7 13.78 17.53 4.55
N ARG A 8 12.75 18.35 4.82
CA ARG A 8 12.25 18.56 6.19
C ARG A 8 11.28 17.44 6.52
N VAL A 9 11.51 16.79 7.65
CA VAL A 9 10.71 15.67 8.14
C VAL A 9 10.44 15.91 9.62
N GLU A 10 9.25 15.53 10.07
CA GLU A 10 8.93 15.53 11.50
C GLU A 10 9.86 14.59 12.27
N ASP A 11 10.46 15.07 13.35
CA ASP A 11 11.47 14.34 14.13
C ASP A 11 10.91 13.00 14.66
N ARG A 12 9.62 12.98 15.04
CA ARG A 12 8.93 11.76 15.45
C ARG A 12 8.97 10.69 14.35
N PHE A 13 8.55 11.04 13.13
CA PHE A 13 8.52 10.09 12.01
C PHE A 13 9.93 9.68 11.58
N TYR A 14 10.90 10.60 11.62
CA TYR A 14 12.29 10.27 11.33
C TYR A 14 12.83 9.20 12.28
N LYS A 15 12.57 9.35 13.59
CA LYS A 15 13.02 8.39 14.62
C LYS A 15 12.27 7.06 14.55
N GLU A 16 10.96 7.08 14.35
CA GLU A 16 10.15 5.86 14.26
C GLU A 16 10.50 5.05 13.01
N SER A 17 10.56 5.71 11.84
CA SER A 17 10.93 5.04 10.58
C SER A 17 12.37 4.55 10.57
N GLY A 18 13.31 5.27 11.20
CA GLY A 18 14.71 4.86 11.33
C GLY A 18 14.86 3.47 11.96
N LYS A 19 14.11 3.17 13.02
CA LYS A 19 14.13 1.83 13.67
C LYS A 19 13.69 0.72 12.72
N VAL A 20 12.69 1.00 11.88
CA VAL A 20 12.18 0.04 10.88
C VAL A 20 13.22 -0.17 9.78
N PHE A 21 13.82 0.90 9.28
CA PHE A 21 14.85 0.82 8.25
C PHE A 21 16.09 0.09 8.76
N ASP A 22 16.53 0.36 10.00
CA ASP A 22 17.65 -0.34 10.64
C ASP A 22 17.40 -1.85 10.74
N ALA A 23 16.18 -2.26 11.13
CA ALA A 23 15.79 -3.67 11.18
C ALA A 23 15.81 -4.34 9.78
N LEU A 24 15.64 -3.55 8.72
CA LEU A 24 15.71 -3.99 7.33
C LEU A 24 17.12 -3.83 6.71
N GLY A 25 18.09 -3.30 7.46
CA GLY A 25 19.44 -3.02 6.96
C GLY A 25 19.50 -1.87 5.94
N LEU A 26 18.55 -0.93 6.01
CA LEU A 26 18.43 0.21 5.10
C LEU A 26 18.78 1.52 5.81
N SER A 27 19.44 2.43 5.10
CA SER A 27 19.49 3.82 5.55
C SER A 27 18.22 4.57 5.17
N PHE A 28 17.97 5.72 5.81
CA PHE A 28 16.87 6.61 5.41
C PHE A 28 16.99 7.03 3.92
N GLY A 29 18.21 7.22 3.42
CA GLY A 29 18.46 7.53 2.02
C GLY A 29 18.07 6.39 1.08
N ASP A 30 18.31 5.13 1.49
CA ASP A 30 17.91 3.95 0.70
C ASP A 30 16.40 3.85 0.62
N ALA A 31 15.69 4.04 1.74
CA ALA A 31 14.23 4.04 1.77
C ALA A 31 13.63 5.13 0.86
N VAL A 32 14.17 6.35 0.89
CA VAL A 32 13.75 7.44 0.00
C VAL A 32 14.02 7.11 -1.47
N ASN A 33 15.17 6.51 -1.79
CA ASN A 33 15.48 6.10 -3.15
C ASN A 33 14.54 4.99 -3.66
N LEU A 34 14.19 4.02 -2.81
CA LEU A 34 13.22 2.96 -3.13
C LEU A 34 11.84 3.55 -3.43
N PHE A 35 11.37 4.48 -2.60
CA PHE A 35 10.13 5.22 -2.84
C PHE A 35 10.15 5.92 -4.20
N LEU A 36 11.19 6.69 -4.49
CA LEU A 36 11.32 7.42 -5.76
C LEU A 36 11.41 6.47 -6.96
N ALA A 37 12.10 5.34 -6.82
CA ALA A 37 12.17 4.32 -7.87
C ALA A 37 10.78 3.75 -8.17
N LYS A 38 10.00 3.43 -7.14
CA LYS A 38 8.63 2.90 -7.29
C LYS A 38 7.71 3.93 -7.96
N VAL A 39 7.78 5.21 -7.57
CA VAL A 39 7.06 6.31 -8.24
C VAL A 39 7.45 6.40 -9.72
N ALA A 40 8.75 6.34 -10.02
CA ALA A 40 9.25 6.46 -11.39
C ALA A 40 8.82 5.28 -12.28
N LEU A 41 8.75 4.07 -11.72
CA LEU A 41 8.34 2.85 -12.41
C LEU A 41 6.82 2.83 -12.66
N GLU A 42 6.02 3.10 -11.64
CA GLU A 42 4.57 2.94 -11.71
C GLU A 42 3.80 4.19 -12.12
N LYS A 43 4.49 5.34 -12.23
CA LYS A 43 3.89 6.64 -12.56
C LYS A 43 2.74 7.05 -11.62
N ARG A 44 2.76 6.54 -10.40
CA ARG A 44 1.82 6.87 -9.31
C ARG A 44 2.56 6.90 -7.99
N ILE A 45 1.93 7.47 -6.97
CA ILE A 45 2.48 7.42 -5.62
C ILE A 45 2.28 5.99 -5.06
N PRO A 46 3.32 5.35 -4.50
CA PRO A 46 3.31 3.95 -4.09
C PRO A 46 2.70 3.72 -2.71
N PHE A 47 1.59 4.41 -2.46
CA PHE A 47 0.66 4.17 -1.38
C PHE A 47 -0.71 4.59 -1.87
N GLU A 48 -1.76 4.03 -1.29
CA GLU A 48 -3.12 4.44 -1.63
C GLU A 48 -3.31 5.91 -1.27
N ILE A 49 -3.61 6.72 -2.28
CA ILE A 49 -4.01 8.11 -2.09
C ILE A 49 -5.48 8.15 -2.40
N GLY A 50 -6.28 8.17 -1.34
CA GLY A 50 -7.72 8.27 -1.45
C GLY A 50 -8.38 8.09 -0.10
N ILE A 51 -9.55 8.71 0.03
CA ILE A 51 -10.57 8.17 0.93
C ILE A 51 -11.20 7.02 0.15
N PRO A 52 -11.41 5.83 0.76
CA PRO A 52 -12.16 4.75 0.11
C PRO A 52 -13.46 5.31 -0.48
N SER A 53 -13.86 4.86 -1.68
CA SER A 53 -15.17 5.24 -2.21
C SER A 53 -16.28 4.76 -1.28
N ASP A 54 -17.42 5.43 -1.29
CA ASP A 54 -18.57 5.00 -0.47
C ASP A 54 -18.95 3.53 -0.76
N GLU A 55 -18.86 3.11 -2.03
CA GLU A 55 -19.04 1.72 -2.45
C GLU A 55 -18.01 0.77 -1.81
N LEU A 56 -16.74 1.17 -1.73
CA LEU A 56 -15.71 0.34 -1.11
C LEU A 56 -15.92 0.24 0.41
N ILE A 57 -16.37 1.33 1.05
CA ILE A 57 -16.72 1.34 2.48
C ILE A 57 -17.89 0.40 2.74
N GLU A 58 -18.94 0.48 1.93
CA GLU A 58 -20.11 -0.39 2.01
C GLU A 58 -19.70 -1.86 1.81
N ARG A 59 -18.87 -2.16 0.81
CA ARG A 59 -18.41 -3.52 0.56
C ARG A 59 -17.57 -4.11 1.70
N ILE A 60 -16.75 -3.29 2.35
CA ILE A 60 -16.00 -3.71 3.56
C ILE A 60 -16.98 -4.03 4.69
N HIS A 61 -17.97 -3.17 4.93
CA HIS A 61 -18.99 -3.38 5.96
C HIS A 61 -19.81 -4.66 5.70
N ASN A 62 -20.19 -4.90 4.45
CA ASN A 62 -20.88 -6.10 4.01
C ASN A 62 -20.09 -7.37 4.35
N ILE A 63 -18.80 -7.39 4.02
CA ILE A 63 -17.90 -8.51 4.35
C ILE A 63 -17.77 -8.73 5.87
N GLU A 64 -17.64 -7.66 6.67
CA GLU A 64 -17.50 -7.76 8.13
C GLU A 64 -18.76 -8.29 8.83
N ASN A 65 -19.93 -8.10 8.22
CA ASN A 65 -21.23 -8.51 8.78
C ASN A 65 -21.82 -9.75 8.08
N ASP A 66 -21.07 -10.41 7.20
CA ASP A 66 -21.56 -11.52 6.36
C ASP A 66 -22.82 -11.17 5.54
N GLU A 67 -22.95 -9.90 5.14
CA GLU A 67 -24.04 -9.39 4.30
C GLU A 67 -23.58 -9.26 2.84
N ASP A 68 -24.40 -9.69 1.88
CA ASP A 68 -24.08 -9.57 0.43
C ASP A 68 -22.70 -10.13 0.05
N VAL A 69 -22.31 -11.24 0.69
CA VAL A 69 -21.05 -11.95 0.44
C VAL A 69 -21.34 -13.33 -0.13
N GLU A 70 -20.65 -13.69 -1.21
CA GLU A 70 -20.67 -15.04 -1.77
C GLU A 70 -19.38 -15.77 -1.43
N ILE A 71 -19.51 -16.95 -0.82
CA ILE A 71 -18.38 -17.79 -0.41
C ILE A 71 -18.36 -19.04 -1.27
N TYR A 72 -17.21 -19.32 -1.88
CA TYR A 72 -16.98 -20.49 -2.74
C TYR A 72 -15.96 -21.43 -2.10
N ASN A 73 -16.14 -22.74 -2.29
CA ASN A 73 -15.27 -23.74 -1.67
C ASN A 73 -14.02 -24.02 -2.51
N THR A 74 -14.05 -23.69 -3.80
CA THR A 74 -12.95 -23.92 -4.73
C THR A 74 -12.76 -22.74 -5.68
N ALA A 75 -11.53 -22.59 -6.20
CA ALA A 75 -11.23 -21.59 -7.22
C ALA A 75 -11.99 -21.87 -8.53
N GLU A 76 -12.24 -23.14 -8.87
CA GLU A 76 -13.00 -23.53 -10.06
C GLU A 76 -14.46 -23.07 -10.00
N GLU A 77 -15.11 -23.20 -8.84
CA GLU A 77 -16.47 -22.67 -8.63
C GLU A 77 -16.51 -21.14 -8.76
N LEU A 78 -15.54 -20.44 -8.15
CA LEU A 78 -15.44 -18.99 -8.23
C LEU A 78 -15.28 -18.50 -9.69
N PHE A 79 -14.34 -19.08 -10.45
CA PHE A 79 -14.10 -18.66 -11.83
C PHE A 79 -15.31 -18.91 -12.73
N LYS A 80 -16.00 -20.03 -12.52
CA LYS A 80 -17.25 -20.33 -13.23
C LYS A 80 -18.32 -19.27 -13.00
N GLU A 81 -18.52 -18.81 -11.77
CA GLU A 81 -19.50 -17.74 -11.48
C GLU A 81 -19.07 -16.40 -12.06
N LEU A 82 -17.78 -16.06 -11.94
CA LEU A 82 -17.22 -14.83 -12.51
C LEU A 82 -17.22 -14.81 -14.04
N GLY A 83 -17.49 -15.94 -14.69
CA GLY A 83 -17.53 -16.06 -16.16
C GLY A 83 -16.16 -15.87 -16.82
N ILE A 84 -15.08 -16.19 -16.10
CA ILE A 84 -13.68 -16.08 -16.57
C ILE A 84 -12.96 -17.42 -16.53
#